data_AF-A0A7S3L7I3-F1
#
_entry.id   AF-A0A7S3L7I3-F1
#
_cell.length_a   1.000
_cell.length_b   1.000
_cell.length_c   1.000
_cell.angle_alpha   90.00
_cell.angle_beta   90.00
_cell.angle_gamma   90.00
#
_symmetry.space_group_name_H-M   'P 1'
#
loop_
_entity.id
_entity.type
_entity.pdbx_description
1 polymer ?
#
loop_
_entity_poly.entity_id
_entity_poly.type
_entity_poly.pdbx_seq_one_letter_code
_entity_poly.pdbx_strand_id
1 'polypeptide(L)'
;MFRLLSKARVLAPRVASAAIRRGVPPPHRLVGAATTGTFHVAGTQQPQRRHLHLSPRELDHLQLHQAGRLAQYRLARGLRLNHPEAVALIAMQMMEEIRDGQYSVAKLMELG
;
A
#
# COMPACT_ATOMS: atom_id res chain seq x y z
N MET A 1 44.58 11.40 -37.19
CA MET A 1 45.14 10.41 -38.11
C MET A 1 45.02 9.05 -37.43
N PHE A 2 44.20 8.14 -37.99
CA PHE A 2 44.14 6.67 -37.74
C PHE A 2 43.77 6.18 -36.32
N ARG A 3 42.96 5.15 -36.09
CA ARG A 3 42.01 4.33 -36.87
C ARG A 3 41.37 3.37 -35.83
N LEU A 4 40.37 2.62 -36.29
CA LEU A 4 39.78 1.41 -35.70
C LEU A 4 38.60 1.56 -34.73
N LEU A 5 37.43 1.55 -35.36
CA LEU A 5 36.32 0.66 -35.01
C LEU A 5 36.78 -0.64 -34.31
N SER A 6 36.10 -1.02 -33.24
CA SER A 6 35.84 -2.44 -32.99
C SER A 6 34.47 -2.64 -32.37
N LYS A 7 33.63 -3.34 -33.15
CA LYS A 7 32.34 -3.87 -32.73
C LYS A 7 32.56 -4.85 -31.57
N ALA A 8 31.94 -4.60 -30.42
CA ALA A 8 31.72 -5.61 -29.39
C ALA A 8 30.22 -5.74 -29.14
N ARG A 9 29.64 -6.66 -29.89
CA ARG A 9 28.26 -7.14 -29.82
C ARG A 9 28.23 -8.29 -28.82
N VAL A 10 27.92 -8.02 -27.55
CA VAL A 10 27.63 -9.01 -26.50
C VAL A 10 26.88 -8.24 -25.41
N LEU A 11 25.76 -8.60 -24.80
CA LEU A 11 24.72 -9.61 -24.92
C LEU A 11 23.69 -9.13 -23.88
N ALA A 12 22.44 -8.87 -24.28
CA ALA A 12 21.40 -8.46 -23.34
C ALA A 12 21.10 -9.57 -22.31
N PRO A 13 20.90 -9.25 -21.02
CA PRO A 13 20.35 -10.23 -20.09
C PRO A 13 18.86 -10.44 -20.41
N ARG A 14 18.54 -11.61 -20.94
CA ARG A 14 17.16 -12.08 -21.12
C ARG A 14 16.57 -12.34 -19.74
N VAL A 15 15.80 -11.40 -19.22
CA VAL A 15 14.87 -11.64 -18.12
C VAL A 15 13.73 -12.49 -18.68
N ALA A 16 13.87 -13.80 -18.58
CA ALA A 16 12.81 -14.75 -18.91
C ALA A 16 12.25 -15.31 -17.60
N SER A 17 11.09 -14.77 -17.24
CA SER A 17 10.17 -15.25 -16.22
C SER A 17 10.03 -16.77 -16.23
N ALA A 18 10.59 -17.43 -15.21
CA ALA A 18 10.24 -18.81 -14.88
C ALA A 18 8.90 -18.78 -14.12
N ALA A 19 7.82 -18.96 -14.88
CA ALA A 19 6.48 -19.17 -14.39
C ALA A 19 6.43 -20.47 -13.56
N ILE A 20 6.52 -20.34 -12.24
CA ILE A 20 6.16 -21.37 -11.27
C ILE A 20 4.63 -21.54 -11.33
N ARG A 21 4.15 -22.41 -12.22
CA ARG A 21 2.84 -23.05 -12.13
C ARG A 21 2.86 -24.40 -12.82
N ARG A 22 2.80 -25.47 -12.04
CA ARG A 22 1.65 -26.41 -11.98
C ARG A 22 2.05 -27.65 -11.17
N GLY A 23 1.28 -27.95 -10.12
CA GLY A 23 1.33 -29.25 -9.47
C GLY A 23 1.27 -29.28 -7.94
N VAL A 24 0.66 -28.30 -7.27
CA VAL A 24 0.27 -28.50 -5.85
C VAL A 24 -1.16 -29.04 -5.86
N PRO A 25 -1.39 -30.32 -5.49
CA PRO A 25 -2.74 -30.86 -5.36
C PRO A 25 -3.47 -30.15 -4.21
N PRO A 26 -4.77 -29.87 -4.34
CA PRO A 26 -5.52 -29.20 -3.29
C PRO A 26 -5.70 -30.12 -2.06
N PRO A 27 -5.69 -29.57 -0.83
CA PRO A 27 -5.66 -30.35 0.41
C PRO A 27 -7.00 -31.03 0.81
N HIS A 28 -7.93 -31.27 -0.11
CA HIS A 28 -9.29 -31.73 0.25
C HIS A 28 -9.74 -33.05 -0.39
N ARG A 29 -8.82 -33.88 -0.90
CA ARG A 29 -9.19 -35.23 -1.38
C ARG A 29 -8.40 -36.32 -0.67
N LEU A 30 -8.78 -36.54 0.58
CA LEU A 30 -8.63 -37.82 1.29
C LEU A 30 -10.01 -38.24 1.79
N VAL A 31 -10.87 -38.73 0.89
CA VAL A 31 -12.09 -39.41 1.33
C VAL A 31 -11.74 -40.87 1.51
N GLY A 32 -11.30 -41.19 2.72
CA GLY A 32 -11.33 -42.53 3.26
C GLY A 32 -12.79 -42.93 3.49
N ALA A 33 -13.14 -44.14 3.07
CA ALA A 33 -14.36 -44.80 3.45
C ALA A 33 -14.34 -45.08 4.95
N ALA A 34 -15.22 -44.45 5.73
CA ALA A 34 -15.57 -44.87 7.08
C ALA A 34 -16.93 -44.28 7.48
N THR A 35 -17.93 -45.16 7.45
CA THR A 35 -18.90 -45.42 8.53
C THR A 35 -19.56 -44.24 9.24
N THR A 36 -20.88 -44.14 9.02
CA THR A 36 -21.94 -43.82 10.00
C THR A 36 -21.51 -43.16 11.31
N GLY A 37 -21.72 -41.86 11.37
CA GLY A 37 -21.72 -41.06 12.59
C GLY A 37 -22.29 -39.69 12.28
N THR A 38 -23.59 -39.50 12.56
CA THR A 38 -24.29 -38.22 12.50
C THR A 38 -23.74 -37.28 13.57
N PHE A 39 -22.62 -36.62 13.27
CA PHE A 39 -22.21 -35.42 13.99
C PHE A 39 -22.76 -34.22 13.25
N HIS A 40 -23.79 -33.59 13.83
CA HIS A 40 -24.14 -32.22 13.52
C HIS A 40 -22.94 -31.34 13.89
N VAL A 41 -22.06 -31.09 12.91
CA VAL A 41 -21.05 -30.04 13.01
C VAL A 41 -21.83 -28.73 13.09
N ALA A 42 -21.93 -28.20 14.31
CA ALA A 42 -22.37 -26.85 14.56
C ALA A 42 -21.61 -25.93 13.61
N GLY A 43 -22.35 -25.26 12.71
CA GLY A 43 -21.78 -24.40 11.70
C GLY A 43 -20.78 -23.45 12.34
N THR A 44 -19.52 -23.54 11.94
CA THR A 44 -18.51 -22.56 12.26
C THR A 44 -18.93 -21.26 11.59
N GLN A 45 -19.71 -20.44 12.30
CA GLN A 45 -20.04 -19.09 11.86
C GLN A 45 -18.71 -18.36 11.72
N GLN A 46 -18.25 -18.17 10.48
CA GLN A 46 -17.07 -17.40 10.18
C GLN A 46 -17.30 -15.99 10.72
N PRO A 47 -16.35 -15.43 11.50
CA PRO A 47 -16.54 -14.11 12.10
C PRO A 47 -16.73 -13.10 10.97
N GLN A 48 -17.90 -12.44 10.99
CA GLN A 48 -18.27 -11.39 10.05
C GLN A 48 -17.16 -10.33 10.03
N ARG A 49 -16.33 -10.33 8.99
CA ARG A 49 -15.29 -9.32 8.79
C ARG A 49 -16.01 -8.01 8.52
N ARG A 50 -16.03 -7.13 9.53
CA ARG A 50 -16.51 -5.76 9.33
C ARG A 50 -15.60 -5.08 8.32
N HIS A 51 -16.10 -4.91 7.11
CA HIS A 51 -15.41 -4.19 6.05
C HIS A 51 -15.61 -2.69 6.26
N LEU A 52 -14.50 -1.94 6.28
CA LEU A 52 -14.53 -0.49 6.24
C LEU A 52 -14.76 -0.07 4.79
N HIS A 53 -15.92 0.52 4.50
CA HIS A 53 -16.25 1.03 3.18
C HIS A 53 -15.79 2.49 3.06
N LEU A 54 -14.62 2.69 2.47
CA LEU A 54 -14.09 4.02 2.18
C LEU A 54 -14.61 4.49 0.83
N SER A 55 -15.10 5.73 0.79
CA SER A 55 -15.31 6.42 -0.47
C SER A 55 -13.96 6.70 -1.16
N PRO A 56 -13.92 6.82 -2.49
CA PRO A 56 -12.70 7.19 -3.21
C PRO A 56 -12.04 8.46 -2.66
N ARG A 57 -12.87 9.43 -2.24
CA ARG A 57 -12.39 10.68 -1.64
C ARG A 57 -11.69 10.47 -0.29
N GLU A 58 -12.21 9.59 0.56
CA GLU A 58 -11.58 9.27 1.84
C GLU A 58 -10.25 8.52 1.63
N LEU A 59 -10.19 7.67 0.60
CA LEU A 59 -8.94 7.03 0.20
C LEU A 59 -7.89 8.08 -0.20
N ASP A 60 -8.26 9.08 -1.00
CA ASP A 60 -7.37 10.15 -1.43
C ASP A 60 -6.85 10.98 -0.25
N HIS A 61 -7.72 11.32 0.71
CA HIS A 61 -7.30 12.01 1.94
C HIS A 61 -6.30 11.18 2.75
N LEU A 62 -6.52 9.85 2.86
CA LEU A 62 -5.57 8.96 3.53
C LEU A 62 -4.22 8.89 2.82
N GLN A 63 -4.22 8.84 1.49
CA GLN A 63 -2.98 8.88 0.69
C GLN A 63 -2.24 10.21 0.88
N LEU A 64 -2.96 11.32 0.88
CA LEU A 64 -2.39 12.65 1.12
C LEU A 64 -1.77 12.75 2.52
N HIS A 65 -2.47 12.25 3.55
CA HIS A 65 -1.95 12.19 4.92
C HIS A 65 -0.67 11.33 4.99
N GLN A 66 -0.63 10.19 4.29
CA GLN A 66 0.56 9.34 4.24
C GLN A 66 1.75 10.04 3.57
N ALA A 67 1.52 10.81 2.52
CA ALA A 67 2.54 11.62 1.86
C ALA A 67 3.09 12.71 2.81
N GLY A 68 2.22 13.38 3.57
CA GLY A 68 2.63 14.35 4.59
C GLY A 68 3.47 13.73 5.70
N ARG A 69 3.11 12.53 6.17
CA ARG A 69 3.89 11.81 7.20
C ARG A 69 5.27 11.42 6.69
N LEU A 70 5.38 11.03 5.41
CA LEU A 70 6.65 10.78 4.76
C LEU A 70 7.50 12.04 4.65
N ALA A 71 6.90 13.18 4.31
CA ALA A 71 7.55 14.48 4.27
C ALA A 71 8.07 14.89 5.66
N GLN A 72 7.25 14.72 6.72
CA GLN A 72 7.67 14.97 8.10
C GLN A 72 8.89 14.12 8.51
N TYR A 73 8.88 12.83 8.16
CA TYR A 73 10.02 11.95 8.43
C TYR A 73 11.28 12.37 7.66
N ARG A 74 11.14 12.86 6.42
CA ARG A 74 12.27 13.40 5.63
C ARG A 74 12.82 14.69 6.26
N LEU A 75 11.94 15.59 6.69
CA LEU A 75 12.31 16.83 7.37
C LEU A 75 13.06 16.55 8.68
N ALA A 76 12.58 15.60 9.48
CA ALA A 76 13.22 15.20 10.74
C ALA A 76 14.65 14.64 10.53
N ARG A 77 14.95 14.11 9.34
CA ARG A 77 16.31 13.67 8.95
C ARG A 77 17.20 14.81 8.43
N GLY A 78 16.69 16.04 8.40
CA GLY A 78 17.41 17.22 7.90
C GLY A 78 17.39 17.38 6.38
N LEU A 79 16.51 16.67 5.67
CA LEU A 79 16.36 16.86 4.22
C LEU A 79 15.54 18.11 3.93
N ARG A 80 15.97 18.89 2.94
CA ARG A 80 15.16 19.99 2.39
C ARG A 80 13.98 19.40 1.63
N LEU A 81 12.77 19.82 2.00
CA LEU A 81 11.55 19.36 1.36
C LEU A 81 11.44 19.92 -0.06
N ASN A 82 10.96 19.08 -0.97
CA ASN A 82 10.53 19.52 -2.29
C ASN A 82 9.12 20.14 -2.22
N HIS A 83 8.67 20.75 -3.32
CA HIS A 83 7.35 21.38 -3.37
C HIS A 83 6.19 20.43 -3.00
N PRO A 84 6.05 19.23 -3.59
CA PRO A 84 4.94 18.34 -3.22
C PRO A 84 5.04 17.80 -1.78
N GLU A 85 6.24 17.63 -1.23
CA GLU A 85 6.43 17.25 0.18
C GLU A 85 6.01 18.37 1.14
N ALA A 86 6.37 19.62 0.83
CA ALA A 86 5.99 20.77 1.63
C ALA A 86 4.45 20.95 1.63
N VAL A 87 3.82 20.86 0.46
CA VAL A 87 2.36 20.93 0.34
C VAL A 87 1.69 19.78 1.08
N ALA A 88 2.19 18.55 0.94
CA ALA A 88 1.62 17.39 1.64
C ALA A 88 1.78 17.49 3.17
N LEU A 89 2.89 18.05 3.65
CA LEU A 89 3.12 18.29 5.08
C LEU A 89 2.10 19.29 5.65
N ILE A 90 1.91 20.43 4.97
CA ILE A 90 0.94 21.45 5.39
C ILE A 90 -0.48 20.87 5.36
N ALA A 91 -0.85 20.18 4.28
CA ALA A 91 -2.17 19.58 4.15
C ALA A 91 -2.44 18.53 5.25
N MET A 92 -1.45 17.68 5.57
CA MET A 92 -1.55 16.74 6.68
C MET A 92 -1.79 17.46 8.00
N GLN A 93 -1.00 18.48 8.33
CA GLN A 93 -1.18 19.22 9.58
C GLN A 93 -2.57 19.86 9.64
N MET A 94 -3.04 20.48 8.55
CA MET A 94 -4.39 21.06 8.50
C MET A 94 -5.49 20.02 8.72
N MET A 95 -5.36 18.82 8.15
CA MET A 95 -6.35 17.74 8.35
C MET A 95 -6.43 17.30 9.82
N GLU A 96 -5.30 17.25 10.52
CA GLU A 96 -5.27 16.93 11.96
C GLU A 96 -5.87 18.07 12.81
N GLU A 97 -5.53 19.34 12.52
CA GLU A 97 -6.13 20.47 13.24
C GLU A 97 -7.66 20.57 13.04
N ILE A 98 -8.13 20.30 11.81
CA ILE A 98 -9.56 20.20 11.52
C ILE A 98 -10.20 19.06 12.31
N ARG A 99 -9.48 17.94 12.49
CA ARG A 99 -9.97 16.78 13.25
C ARG A 99 -10.08 17.07 14.74
N ASP A 100 -9.13 17.82 15.29
CA ASP A 100 -9.11 18.23 16.71
C ASP A 100 -10.22 19.24 17.04
N GLY A 101 -10.70 19.97 16.03
CA GLY A 101 -11.88 20.84 16.14
C GLY A 101 -11.68 22.07 17.04
N GLN A 102 -10.43 22.41 17.35
CA GLN A 102 -10.09 23.52 18.26
C GLN A 102 -10.14 24.89 17.57
N TYR A 103 -9.92 24.93 16.25
CA TYR A 103 -9.76 26.16 15.49
C TYR A 103 -10.90 26.35 14.48
N SER A 104 -11.37 27.59 14.36
CA SER A 104 -12.28 27.97 13.27
C SER A 104 -11.52 27.99 11.94
N VAL A 105 -12.25 27.86 10.83
CA VAL A 105 -11.66 27.93 9.48
C VAL A 105 -10.83 29.20 9.29
N ALA A 106 -11.34 30.35 9.76
CA ALA A 106 -10.61 31.62 9.67
C ALA A 106 -9.27 31.57 10.41
N LYS A 107 -9.23 30.91 11.58
CA LYS A 107 -7.99 30.79 12.34
C LYS A 107 -6.99 29.84 11.67
N LEU A 108 -7.46 28.77 11.04
CA LEU A 108 -6.62 27.86 10.27
C LEU A 108 -6.00 28.53 9.04
N MET A 109 -6.72 29.45 8.40
CA MET A 109 -6.20 30.23 7.27
C MET A 109 -5.08 31.20 7.66
N GLU A 110 -5.04 31.66 8.90
CA GLU A 110 -3.92 32.50 9.42
C GLU A 110 -2.67 31.68 9.77
N LEU A 111 -2.83 30.37 10.04
CA LEU A 111 -1.75 29.51 10.52
C LEU A 111 -0.89 28.90 9.38
N GLY A 112 -1.44 28.82 8.17
CA GLY A 112 -0.80 28.25 6.98
C GLY A 112 -0.11 29.28 6.11
#